data_AF-A0A3A3ZJ04-F1
#
_entry.id   AF-A0A3A3ZJ04-F1
#
_cell.length_a   1.000
_cell.length_b   1.000
_cell.length_c   1.000
_cell.angle_alpha   90.00
_cell.angle_beta   90.00
_cell.angle_gamma   90.00
#
_symmetry.space_group_name_H-M   'P 1'
#
loop_
_entity.id
_entity.type
_entity.pdbx_description
1 polymer ?
#
loop_
_entity_poly.entity_id
_entity_poly.type
_entity_poly.pdbx_seq_one_letter_code
_entity_poly.pdbx_strand_id
1 'polypeptide(L)'
;MTSVQQQDTPRAYRSVEVRPGRGGWGRGLVLTPDGTRDKVISVTGGGIHPVAARIGELTGAQVVDGFRTSVPDEQVLVAVINCGGTARIGVYPKKRIPTVDVYPGEPGGPLAQFITEDVFVSAVTPADVHPVDAAVGAAAGAPAPGPAAAAPSAVGPGSPTVPTTRTPEPVERPGFFVRFGGVIGYIINTFLSAGRQSIQLVLNTVLPFMAYVSLLLGFVTYTGVAEQLGEWLRPLSSNPLGLVAIGVVVALPFLSPILGPGAAVAQIVGVLMGTQIGNGTLPVQYALPTLFAIDGQVGCDFIPVGLGLGEARPETVEVGTPAVLFSRLITSPLAVVIAYFASFGL
;
A
#
# COMPACT_ATOMS: atom_id res chain seq x y z
N MET A 1 -27.42 25.08 38.55
CA MET A 1 -26.18 24.81 37.77
C MET A 1 -26.61 24.60 36.34
N THR A 2 -26.44 25.63 35.54
CA THR A 2 -27.02 25.80 34.21
C THR A 2 -26.26 24.95 33.20
N SER A 3 -26.95 23.99 32.60
CA SER A 3 -26.50 23.22 31.45
C SER A 3 -26.28 24.16 30.27
N VAL A 4 -25.02 24.36 29.89
CA VAL A 4 -24.66 25.03 28.64
C VAL A 4 -25.01 24.07 27.50
N GLN A 5 -26.22 24.19 26.97
CA GLN A 5 -26.56 23.67 25.65
C GLN A 5 -25.69 24.42 24.64
N GLN A 6 -24.68 23.73 24.13
CA GLN A 6 -23.88 24.19 23.01
C GLN A 6 -24.82 24.19 21.79
N GLN A 7 -25.22 25.39 21.37
CA GLN A 7 -26.09 25.60 20.23
C GLN A 7 -25.32 25.21 18.96
N ASP A 8 -25.69 24.09 18.35
CA ASP A 8 -25.31 23.75 16.97
C ASP A 8 -25.99 24.77 16.05
N THR A 9 -25.26 25.82 15.70
CA THR A 9 -25.66 26.72 14.62
C THR A 9 -25.68 25.88 13.34
N PRO A 10 -26.78 25.83 12.56
CA PRO A 10 -26.78 25.09 11.31
C PRO A 10 -25.72 25.71 10.41
N ARG A 11 -24.60 25.01 10.19
CA ARG A 11 -23.64 25.43 9.16
C ARG A 11 -24.41 25.38 7.84
N ALA A 12 -24.56 26.53 7.21
CA ALA A 12 -25.17 26.62 5.90
C ALA A 12 -24.19 25.99 4.90
N TYR A 13 -24.33 24.68 4.67
CA TYR A 13 -23.52 23.96 3.71
C TYR A 13 -23.89 24.37 2.28
N ARG A 14 -22.88 24.40 1.41
CA ARG A 14 -23.03 24.70 -0.01
C ARG A 14 -22.38 23.61 -0.84
N SER A 15 -22.94 23.36 -2.02
CA SER A 15 -22.35 22.44 -2.98
C SER A 15 -21.21 23.11 -3.75
N VAL A 16 -20.18 22.32 -4.07
CA VAL A 16 -19.03 22.76 -4.87
C VAL A 16 -18.82 21.78 -6.03
N GLU A 17 -18.49 22.30 -7.21
CA GLU A 17 -18.06 21.52 -8.37
C GLU A 17 -16.53 21.55 -8.42
N VAL A 18 -15.92 20.38 -8.48
CA VAL A 18 -14.48 20.20 -8.63
C VAL A 18 -14.22 19.60 -10.00
N ARG A 19 -13.58 20.36 -10.89
CA ARG A 19 -13.28 19.92 -12.26
C ARG A 19 -11.89 19.30 -12.36
N PRO A 20 -11.64 18.42 -13.35
CA PRO A 20 -10.29 17.99 -13.65
C PRO A 20 -9.44 19.20 -14.03
N GLY A 21 -8.26 19.33 -13.43
CA GLY A 21 -7.31 20.35 -13.85
C GLY A 21 -6.69 20.02 -15.19
N ARG A 22 -5.79 20.87 -15.67
CA ARG A 22 -5.18 20.71 -17.00
C ARG A 22 -4.39 19.40 -17.10
N GLY A 23 -4.83 18.49 -17.97
CA GLY A 23 -4.24 17.16 -18.13
C GLY A 23 -4.65 16.17 -17.03
N GLY A 24 -5.65 16.52 -16.22
CA GLY A 24 -6.30 15.64 -15.26
C GLY A 24 -7.34 14.74 -15.89
N TRP A 25 -7.78 13.75 -15.11
CA TRP A 25 -8.73 12.72 -15.49
C TRP A 25 -10.02 12.87 -14.68
N GLY A 26 -11.14 12.35 -15.22
CA GLY A 26 -12.45 12.36 -14.59
C GLY A 26 -13.39 13.42 -15.19
N ARG A 27 -14.69 13.31 -14.90
CA ARG A 27 -15.71 14.26 -15.40
C ARG A 27 -15.93 15.47 -14.48
N GLY A 28 -15.26 15.48 -13.34
CA GLY A 28 -15.50 16.40 -12.24
C GLY A 28 -16.50 15.84 -11.23
N LEU A 29 -16.44 16.35 -10.01
CA LEU A 29 -17.23 15.89 -8.87
C LEU A 29 -18.05 17.05 -8.32
N VAL A 30 -19.34 16.82 -8.07
CA VAL A 30 -20.17 17.74 -7.29
C VAL A 30 -20.22 17.22 -5.86
N LEU A 31 -19.64 17.99 -4.95
CA LEU A 31 -19.54 17.65 -3.54
C LEU A 31 -20.56 18.48 -2.76
N THR A 32 -21.46 17.81 -2.05
CA THR A 32 -22.46 18.46 -1.19
C THR A 32 -22.30 17.91 0.22
N PRO A 33 -21.83 18.73 1.17
CA PRO A 33 -21.78 18.31 2.56
C PRO A 33 -23.20 18.10 3.11
N ASP A 34 -23.30 17.16 4.04
CA ASP A 34 -24.49 16.96 4.87
C ASP A 34 -24.09 16.92 6.35
N GLY A 35 -25.05 16.81 7.28
CA GLY A 35 -24.78 16.80 8.71
C GLY A 35 -23.95 15.59 9.20
N THR A 36 -23.71 14.62 8.34
CA THR A 36 -22.89 13.42 8.59
C THR A 36 -21.55 13.52 7.85
N ARG A 37 -21.56 13.85 6.55
CA ARG A 37 -20.39 13.98 5.67
C ARG A 37 -19.99 15.44 5.53
N ASP A 38 -19.28 15.94 6.52
CA ASP A 38 -18.89 17.36 6.58
C ASP A 38 -17.38 17.58 6.70
N LYS A 39 -16.55 16.53 6.47
CA LYS A 39 -15.09 16.62 6.59
C LYS A 39 -14.36 16.48 5.27
N VAL A 40 -13.50 17.45 4.98
CA VAL A 40 -12.52 17.41 3.91
C VAL A 40 -11.19 16.95 4.50
N ILE A 41 -10.70 15.78 4.10
CA ILE A 41 -9.42 15.27 4.59
C ILE A 41 -8.30 15.64 3.60
N SER A 42 -7.26 16.32 4.10
CA SER A 42 -6.07 16.69 3.33
C SER A 42 -4.96 15.67 3.61
N VAL A 43 -4.57 14.91 2.59
CA VAL A 43 -3.54 13.86 2.65
C VAL A 43 -2.48 14.13 1.59
N THR A 44 -1.83 15.29 1.72
CA THR A 44 -0.87 15.83 0.74
C THR A 44 0.57 15.96 1.26
N GLY A 45 0.96 15.21 2.29
CA GLY A 45 2.30 15.28 2.91
C GLY A 45 2.39 16.12 4.19
N GLY A 46 1.25 16.36 4.85
CA GLY A 46 1.13 17.13 6.10
C GLY A 46 0.63 18.55 5.87
N GLY A 47 -0.15 19.06 6.82
CA GLY A 47 -0.85 20.34 6.71
C GLY A 47 -2.08 20.30 5.80
N ILE A 48 -2.69 21.47 5.60
CA ILE A 48 -3.89 21.62 4.77
C ILE A 48 -3.48 22.12 3.38
N HIS A 49 -3.75 21.32 2.35
CA HIS A 49 -3.50 21.71 0.96
C HIS A 49 -4.43 22.87 0.53
N PRO A 50 -3.97 23.82 -0.31
CA PRO A 50 -4.83 24.90 -0.81
C PRO A 50 -6.13 24.44 -1.48
N VAL A 51 -6.11 23.29 -2.18
CA VAL A 51 -7.32 22.68 -2.76
C VAL A 51 -8.30 22.24 -1.66
N ALA A 52 -7.81 21.58 -0.62
CA ALA A 52 -8.63 21.17 0.52
C ALA A 52 -9.20 22.38 1.28
N ALA A 53 -8.36 23.41 1.50
CA ALA A 53 -8.78 24.67 2.09
C ALA A 53 -9.89 25.33 1.26
N ARG A 54 -9.73 25.38 -0.06
CA ARG A 54 -10.71 25.99 -0.97
C ARG A 54 -12.05 25.25 -0.98
N ILE A 55 -12.03 23.92 -0.98
CA ILE A 55 -13.24 23.10 -0.87
C ILE A 55 -13.94 23.40 0.46
N GLY A 56 -13.21 23.41 1.58
CA GLY A 56 -13.77 23.72 2.90
C GLY A 56 -14.36 25.14 2.98
N GLU A 57 -13.65 26.14 2.45
CA GLU A 57 -14.10 27.53 2.40
C GLU A 57 -15.43 27.68 1.64
N LEU A 58 -15.55 27.04 0.48
CA LEU A 58 -16.74 27.15 -0.37
C LEU A 58 -17.92 26.34 0.16
N THR A 59 -17.65 25.19 0.76
CA THR A 59 -18.69 24.25 1.21
C THR A 59 -19.14 24.50 2.64
N GLY A 60 -18.31 25.11 3.49
CA GLY A 60 -18.49 25.19 4.94
C GLY A 60 -18.06 23.92 5.70
N ALA A 61 -17.48 22.94 5.00
CA ALA A 61 -16.98 21.69 5.57
C ALA A 61 -15.72 21.91 6.43
N GLN A 62 -15.54 21.10 7.47
CA GLN A 62 -14.34 21.13 8.29
C GLN A 62 -13.17 20.50 7.53
N VAL A 63 -12.08 21.24 7.37
CA VAL A 63 -10.85 20.71 6.75
C VAL A 63 -9.90 20.21 7.83
N VAL A 64 -9.41 18.98 7.67
CA VAL A 64 -8.48 18.35 8.62
C VAL A 64 -7.26 17.78 7.90
N ASP A 65 -6.14 17.76 8.61
CA ASP A 65 -4.92 17.08 8.16
C ASP A 65 -5.02 15.58 8.47
N GLY A 66 -5.14 14.76 7.42
CA GLY A 66 -5.31 13.31 7.53
C GLY A 66 -4.05 12.56 7.96
N PHE A 67 -2.88 13.23 8.06
CA PHE A 67 -1.69 12.64 8.67
C PHE A 67 -1.67 12.79 10.20
N ARG A 68 -2.40 13.78 10.73
CA ARG A 68 -2.41 14.10 12.17
C ARG A 68 -3.70 13.67 12.85
N THR A 69 -4.78 13.52 12.09
CA THR A 69 -6.12 13.26 12.61
C THR A 69 -6.77 12.14 11.80
N SER A 70 -7.28 11.11 12.48
CA SER A 70 -8.10 10.07 11.86
C SER A 70 -9.57 10.49 11.87
N VAL A 71 -10.26 10.29 10.76
CA VAL A 71 -11.69 10.59 10.59
C VAL A 71 -12.40 9.31 10.15
N PRO A 72 -13.52 8.94 10.78
CA PRO A 72 -14.35 7.81 10.31
C PRO A 72 -14.79 8.02 8.85
N ASP A 73 -14.73 6.96 8.05
CA ASP A 73 -15.00 7.01 6.60
C ASP A 73 -16.39 7.62 6.29
N GLU A 74 -17.38 7.37 7.16
CA GLU A 74 -18.76 7.85 7.02
C GLU A 74 -18.89 9.37 7.19
N GLN A 75 -17.89 10.02 7.80
CA GLN A 75 -17.87 11.47 8.01
C GLN A 75 -17.12 12.22 6.92
N VAL A 76 -16.45 11.50 6.02
CA VAL A 76 -15.61 12.09 4.98
C VAL A 76 -16.46 12.51 3.78
N LEU A 77 -16.49 13.81 3.50
CA LEU A 77 -17.08 14.37 2.28
C LEU A 77 -16.19 14.07 1.06
N VAL A 78 -14.89 14.33 1.19
CA VAL A 78 -13.92 14.16 0.10
C VAL A 78 -12.51 14.02 0.67
N ALA A 79 -11.71 13.17 0.02
CA ALA A 79 -10.27 13.07 0.26
C ALA A 79 -9.48 13.86 -0.78
N VAL A 80 -8.68 14.82 -0.34
CA VAL A 80 -7.73 15.55 -1.18
C VAL A 80 -6.35 14.94 -1.00
N ILE A 81 -5.80 14.36 -2.07
CA ILE A 81 -4.57 13.58 -2.03
C ILE A 81 -3.53 14.13 -3.01
N ASN A 82 -2.28 13.70 -2.85
CA ASN A 82 -1.22 13.87 -3.86
C ASN A 82 -0.62 12.51 -4.23
N CYS A 83 -1.22 11.78 -5.16
CA CYS A 83 -0.84 10.38 -5.41
C CYS A 83 -0.76 10.04 -6.90
N GLY A 84 0.43 10.09 -7.48
CA GLY A 84 0.67 9.74 -8.88
C GLY A 84 0.59 8.24 -9.24
N GLY A 85 -0.39 7.49 -8.72
CA GLY A 85 -0.67 6.13 -9.20
C GLY A 85 -0.32 4.98 -8.24
N THR A 86 -0.18 5.24 -6.93
CA THR A 86 0.21 4.21 -5.94
C THR A 86 -1.02 3.66 -5.20
N ALA A 87 -1.10 3.82 -3.87
CA ALA A 87 -2.18 3.28 -3.04
C ALA A 87 -3.32 4.28 -2.83
N ARG A 88 -3.00 5.54 -2.45
CA ARG A 88 -4.02 6.54 -2.05
C ARG A 88 -5.00 6.89 -3.16
N ILE A 89 -4.56 6.84 -4.43
CA ILE A 89 -5.41 7.07 -5.60
C ILE A 89 -6.56 6.05 -5.72
N GLY A 90 -6.42 4.84 -5.13
CA GLY A 90 -7.43 3.79 -5.17
C GLY A 90 -8.04 3.39 -3.82
N VAL A 91 -7.39 3.68 -2.68
CA VAL A 91 -7.91 3.33 -1.34
C VAL A 91 -9.22 4.06 -1.04
N TYR A 92 -9.32 5.36 -1.31
CA TYR A 92 -10.54 6.14 -1.08
C TYR A 92 -11.66 5.79 -2.09
N PRO A 93 -11.38 5.67 -3.40
CA PRO A 93 -12.39 5.18 -4.35
C PRO A 93 -12.92 3.78 -4.04
N LYS A 94 -12.06 2.86 -3.57
CA LYS A 94 -12.48 1.51 -3.12
C LYS A 94 -13.50 1.57 -1.98
N LYS A 95 -13.38 2.56 -1.10
CA LYS A 95 -14.33 2.84 0.00
C LYS A 95 -15.53 3.68 -0.45
N ARG A 96 -15.61 4.04 -1.75
CA ARG A 96 -16.62 4.94 -2.32
C ARG A 96 -16.61 6.36 -1.72
N ILE A 97 -15.43 6.81 -1.27
CA ILE A 97 -15.19 8.18 -0.81
C ILE A 97 -14.77 9.03 -2.02
N PRO A 98 -15.44 10.16 -2.31
CA PRO A 98 -15.02 11.09 -3.36
C PRO A 98 -13.56 11.50 -3.18
N THR A 99 -12.78 11.48 -4.25
CA THR A 99 -11.33 11.65 -4.19
C THR A 99 -10.87 12.68 -5.22
N VAL A 100 -10.15 13.68 -4.74
CA VAL A 100 -9.58 14.77 -5.52
C VAL A 100 -8.06 14.65 -5.44
N ASP A 101 -7.42 14.31 -6.55
CA ASP A 101 -5.97 14.27 -6.64
C ASP A 101 -5.42 15.58 -7.22
N VAL A 102 -4.47 16.18 -6.51
CA VAL A 102 -3.77 17.39 -6.99
C VAL A 102 -2.63 17.02 -7.94
N TYR A 103 -2.26 15.75 -8.01
CA TYR A 103 -1.29 15.23 -8.94
C TYR A 103 -1.94 14.97 -10.31
N PRO A 104 -1.27 15.30 -11.43
CA PRO A 104 -1.78 14.96 -12.76
C PRO A 104 -1.56 13.47 -13.06
N GLY A 105 -2.65 12.76 -13.34
CA GLY A 105 -2.57 11.34 -13.67
C GLY A 105 -3.92 10.70 -13.93
N GLU A 106 -3.94 9.72 -14.83
CA GLU A 106 -5.07 8.82 -15.01
C GLU A 106 -5.03 7.70 -13.96
N PRO A 107 -6.17 7.03 -13.69
CA PRO A 107 -6.22 5.84 -12.87
C PRO A 107 -5.11 4.83 -13.18
N GLY A 108 -4.37 4.42 -12.16
CA GLY A 108 -3.26 3.49 -12.27
C GLY A 108 -3.02 2.73 -10.98
N GLY A 109 -2.17 1.69 -11.04
CA GLY A 109 -1.84 0.87 -9.88
C GLY A 109 -2.85 -0.27 -9.59
N PRO A 110 -2.62 -1.05 -8.53
CA PRO A 110 -3.35 -2.30 -8.25
C PRO A 110 -4.83 -2.09 -7.90
N LEU A 111 -5.23 -0.86 -7.57
CA LEU A 111 -6.60 -0.50 -7.22
C LEU A 111 -7.33 0.27 -8.33
N ALA A 112 -6.76 0.35 -9.55
CA ALA A 112 -7.31 1.12 -10.67
C ALA A 112 -8.77 0.80 -11.00
N GLN A 113 -9.20 -0.46 -10.82
CA GLN A 113 -10.58 -0.90 -11.06
C GLN A 113 -11.64 -0.18 -10.21
N PHE A 114 -11.24 0.42 -9.08
CA PHE A 114 -12.16 1.17 -8.21
C PHE A 114 -12.20 2.67 -8.52
N ILE A 115 -11.33 3.15 -9.41
CA ILE A 115 -11.18 4.56 -9.73
C ILE A 115 -12.06 4.88 -10.94
N THR A 116 -13.29 5.28 -10.66
CA THR A 116 -14.33 5.55 -11.67
C THR A 116 -14.64 7.04 -11.78
N GLU A 117 -15.20 7.47 -12.91
CA GLU A 117 -15.45 8.89 -13.21
C GLU A 117 -16.43 9.57 -12.23
N ASP A 118 -17.24 8.79 -11.52
CA ASP A 118 -18.22 9.27 -10.53
C ASP A 118 -17.62 9.52 -9.14
N VAL A 119 -16.40 9.07 -8.88
CA VAL A 119 -15.77 9.15 -7.53
C VAL A 119 -14.39 9.78 -7.54
N PHE A 120 -13.77 10.00 -8.70
CA PHE A 120 -12.39 10.46 -8.79
C PHE A 120 -12.17 11.56 -9.83
N VAL A 121 -11.35 12.55 -9.46
CA VAL A 121 -10.88 13.62 -10.35
C VAL A 121 -9.42 13.98 -10.03
N SER A 122 -8.62 14.30 -11.05
CA SER A 122 -7.17 14.56 -10.87
C SER A 122 -6.67 15.87 -11.48
N ALA A 123 -5.38 16.15 -11.25
CA ALA A 123 -4.69 17.40 -11.59
C ALA A 123 -5.31 18.67 -10.99
N VAL A 124 -6.12 18.54 -9.93
CA VAL A 124 -6.95 19.63 -9.44
C VAL A 124 -6.10 20.71 -8.77
N THR A 125 -6.32 21.95 -9.20
CA THR A 125 -5.77 23.14 -8.56
C THR A 125 -6.89 23.94 -7.89
N PRO A 126 -6.57 24.92 -7.02
CA PRO A 126 -7.61 25.76 -6.41
C PRO A 126 -8.50 26.51 -7.41
N ALA A 127 -8.01 26.73 -8.64
CA ALA A 127 -8.76 27.39 -9.70
C ALA A 127 -9.86 26.50 -10.29
N ASP A 128 -9.77 25.18 -10.14
CA ASP A 128 -10.70 24.20 -10.69
C ASP A 128 -11.86 23.86 -9.71
N VAL A 129 -11.93 24.57 -8.58
CA VAL A 129 -12.92 24.41 -7.53
C VAL A 129 -13.89 25.58 -7.56
N HIS A 130 -15.14 25.31 -7.95
CA HIS A 130 -16.16 26.34 -8.22
C HIS A 130 -17.42 26.15 -7.37
N PRO A 131 -18.02 27.23 -6.84
CA PRO A 131 -19.32 27.13 -6.19
C PRO A 131 -20.39 26.70 -7.20
N VAL A 132 -21.34 25.87 -6.76
CA VAL A 132 -22.54 25.57 -7.54
C VAL A 132 -23.62 26.55 -7.13
N ASP A 133 -24.01 27.46 -8.02
CA ASP A 133 -25.17 28.34 -7.78
C ASP A 133 -26.46 27.51 -7.81
N ALA A 134 -27.29 27.68 -6.78
CA ALA A 134 -28.53 26.95 -6.61
C ALA A 134 -29.61 27.42 -7.60
N ALA A 135 -29.47 27.03 -8.87
CA ALA A 135 -30.54 26.94 -9.84
C ALA A 135 -30.05 26.18 -11.08
N VAL A 136 -30.22 24.85 -11.11
CA VAL A 136 -30.78 24.06 -12.23
C VAL A 136 -30.86 22.60 -11.74
N GLY A 137 -32.09 22.11 -11.58
CA GLY A 137 -32.37 20.69 -11.44
C GLY A 137 -32.35 19.99 -12.80
N ALA A 138 -31.80 18.77 -12.79
CA ALA A 138 -32.07 17.64 -13.69
C ALA A 138 -32.25 17.90 -15.20
N ALA A 139 -31.27 17.47 -16.00
CA ALA A 139 -31.52 16.78 -17.27
C ALA A 139 -30.30 15.98 -17.75
N ALA A 140 -30.57 14.74 -18.14
CA ALA A 140 -29.67 13.81 -18.81
C ALA A 140 -29.37 14.25 -20.27
N GLY A 141 -28.29 13.71 -20.84
CA GLY A 141 -28.10 13.59 -22.29
C GLY A 141 -26.86 14.30 -22.85
N ALA A 142 -25.95 13.51 -23.41
CA ALA A 142 -24.80 13.90 -24.25
C ALA A 142 -25.25 14.53 -25.61
N PRO A 143 -24.36 14.88 -26.58
CA PRO A 143 -22.92 15.24 -26.55
C PRO A 143 -22.51 16.50 -27.40
N ALA A 144 -21.28 17.02 -27.12
CA ALA A 144 -20.31 17.70 -28.02
C ALA A 144 -20.57 19.14 -28.55
N PRO A 145 -19.57 19.91 -29.07
CA PRO A 145 -18.09 19.86 -28.95
C PRO A 145 -17.43 21.20 -28.49
N GLY A 146 -16.09 21.22 -28.27
CA GLY A 146 -15.27 22.36 -27.77
C GLY A 146 -15.17 23.61 -28.66
N PRO A 147 -14.30 24.63 -28.35
CA PRO A 147 -12.83 24.46 -28.37
C PRO A 147 -11.98 25.30 -27.37
N ALA A 148 -10.68 24.94 -27.33
CA ALA A 148 -9.43 25.68 -27.03
C ALA A 148 -9.50 27.23 -26.88
N ALA A 149 -8.59 27.97 -26.24
CA ALA A 149 -7.39 27.81 -25.40
C ALA A 149 -6.90 29.26 -25.13
N ALA A 150 -6.14 29.55 -24.05
CA ALA A 150 -5.00 30.49 -24.06
C ALA A 150 -4.53 30.86 -22.63
N ALA A 151 -3.24 30.65 -22.38
CA ALA A 151 -2.35 31.49 -21.56
C ALA A 151 -1.18 31.88 -22.48
N PRO A 152 -0.44 33.00 -22.29
CA PRO A 152 0.76 33.02 -21.41
C PRO A 152 1.20 34.44 -20.86
N SER A 153 1.81 34.57 -19.67
CA SER A 153 3.26 34.67 -19.27
C SER A 153 3.93 36.08 -19.19
N ALA A 154 4.76 36.30 -18.13
CA ALA A 154 6.10 36.96 -18.07
C ALA A 154 6.66 36.84 -16.61
N VAL A 155 7.96 36.81 -16.25
CA VAL A 155 9.18 37.57 -16.65
C VAL A 155 10.50 36.76 -16.35
N GLY A 156 11.58 37.00 -17.13
CA GLY A 156 12.92 36.32 -17.13
C GLY A 156 13.99 36.83 -16.14
N PRO A 157 15.33 36.73 -16.43
CA PRO A 157 15.96 37.46 -17.56
C PRO A 157 17.19 36.81 -18.27
N GLY A 158 17.53 37.36 -19.45
CA GLY A 158 18.82 37.18 -20.18
C GLY A 158 18.68 37.41 -21.70
N SER A 159 19.09 38.60 -22.20
CA SER A 159 19.03 39.02 -23.63
C SER A 159 20.38 38.74 -24.36
N PRO A 160 20.49 38.68 -25.71
CA PRO A 160 20.30 39.85 -26.60
C PRO A 160 19.57 39.63 -27.95
N THR A 161 18.64 40.57 -28.26
CA THR A 161 18.33 41.26 -29.55
C THR A 161 18.11 40.52 -30.88
N VAL A 162 16.91 40.68 -31.48
CA VAL A 162 16.56 41.40 -32.76
C VAL A 162 15.09 41.04 -33.14
N PRO A 163 14.25 41.97 -33.68
CA PRO A 163 12.79 41.90 -33.56
C PRO A 163 12.07 41.38 -34.81
N THR A 164 10.79 40.99 -34.70
CA THR A 164 9.63 41.54 -35.46
C THR A 164 8.43 40.56 -35.45
N THR A 165 7.38 41.00 -34.75
CA THR A 165 5.93 40.77 -34.92
C THR A 165 5.40 39.71 -35.89
N ARG A 166 4.49 38.84 -35.38
CA ARG A 166 3.21 38.45 -36.03
C ARG A 166 2.25 37.73 -35.06
N THR A 167 0.96 38.04 -35.23
CA THR A 167 -0.26 37.64 -34.51
C THR A 167 -0.63 36.15 -34.67
N PRO A 168 -1.44 35.55 -33.77
CA PRO A 168 -1.74 34.11 -33.74
C PRO A 168 -2.97 33.69 -34.59
N GLU A 169 -2.86 32.53 -35.24
CA GLU A 169 -3.91 31.82 -36.01
C GLU A 169 -4.47 30.60 -35.21
N PRO A 170 -5.66 30.07 -35.55
CA PRO A 170 -6.45 29.17 -34.69
C PRO A 170 -6.07 27.67 -34.78
N VAL A 171 -6.43 26.94 -33.72
CA VAL A 171 -6.00 25.56 -33.38
C VAL A 171 -6.64 24.49 -34.28
N GLU A 172 -5.80 23.74 -35.02
CA GLU A 172 -6.17 22.50 -35.73
C GLU A 172 -6.28 21.28 -34.79
N ARG A 173 -7.15 20.33 -35.15
CA ARG A 173 -7.49 19.12 -34.39
C ARG A 173 -6.30 18.14 -34.31
N PRO A 174 -6.02 17.51 -33.15
CA PRO A 174 -4.85 16.64 -33.01
C PRO A 174 -5.02 15.34 -33.80
N GLY A 175 -4.10 15.08 -34.74
CA GLY A 175 -4.10 13.90 -35.60
C GLY A 175 -3.80 12.58 -34.87
N PHE A 176 -4.14 11.47 -35.50
CA PHE A 176 -3.96 10.08 -35.04
C PHE A 176 -2.54 9.78 -34.47
N PHE A 177 -1.50 10.42 -35.02
CA PHE A 177 -0.13 10.34 -34.52
C PHE A 177 0.07 10.93 -33.11
N VAL A 178 -0.69 11.97 -32.74
CA VAL A 178 -0.66 12.59 -31.39
C VAL A 178 -1.30 11.66 -30.36
N ARG A 179 -2.37 10.94 -30.73
CA ARG A 179 -2.97 9.90 -29.88
C ARG A 179 -2.06 8.69 -29.69
N PHE A 180 -1.38 8.23 -30.74
CA PHE A 180 -0.45 7.10 -30.66
C PHE A 180 0.79 7.42 -29.82
N GLY A 181 1.33 8.64 -29.95
CA GLY A 181 2.41 9.14 -29.08
C GLY A 181 2.00 9.24 -27.60
N GLY A 182 0.74 9.62 -27.34
CA GLY A 182 0.18 9.63 -25.97
C GLY A 182 0.13 8.24 -25.33
N VAL A 183 -0.27 7.21 -26.08
CA VAL A 183 -0.34 5.82 -25.57
C VAL A 183 1.05 5.25 -25.29
N ILE A 184 2.03 5.48 -26.18
CA ILE A 184 3.41 5.07 -25.94
C ILE A 184 4.02 5.81 -24.75
N GLY A 185 3.78 7.12 -24.65
CA GLY A 185 4.19 7.92 -23.51
C GLY A 185 3.58 7.43 -22.21
N TYR A 186 2.30 7.04 -22.21
CA TYR A 186 1.60 6.45 -21.07
C TYR A 186 2.25 5.13 -20.62
N ILE A 187 2.54 4.23 -21.56
CA ILE A 187 3.19 2.95 -21.25
C ILE A 187 4.58 3.20 -20.64
N ILE A 188 5.41 4.01 -21.31
CA ILE A 188 6.78 4.31 -20.85
C ILE A 188 6.76 4.97 -19.47
N ASN A 189 5.88 5.94 -19.25
CA ASN A 189 5.78 6.63 -17.97
C ASN A 189 5.29 5.69 -16.86
N THR A 190 4.33 4.81 -17.15
CA THR A 190 3.86 3.79 -16.20
C THR A 190 4.98 2.87 -15.78
N PHE A 191 5.75 2.34 -16.74
CA PHE A 191 6.90 1.47 -16.44
C PHE A 191 8.01 2.20 -15.67
N LEU A 192 8.35 3.43 -16.06
CA LEU A 192 9.36 4.23 -15.35
C LEU A 192 8.93 4.61 -13.93
N SER A 193 7.66 4.95 -13.74
CA SER A 193 7.09 5.27 -12.43
C SER A 193 7.07 4.04 -11.52
N ALA A 194 6.59 2.90 -12.02
CA ALA A 194 6.60 1.63 -11.29
C ALA A 194 8.03 1.20 -10.93
N GLY A 195 8.98 1.36 -11.84
CA GLY A 195 10.40 1.10 -11.59
C GLY A 195 10.97 1.98 -10.48
N ARG A 196 10.73 3.30 -10.53
CA ARG A 196 11.15 4.24 -9.48
C ARG A 196 10.54 3.89 -8.12
N GLN A 197 9.27 3.53 -8.10
CA GLN A 197 8.57 3.14 -6.88
C GLN A 197 9.15 1.84 -6.30
N SER A 198 9.45 0.86 -7.14
CA SER A 198 10.09 -0.38 -6.71
C SER A 198 11.48 -0.12 -6.11
N ILE A 199 12.28 0.75 -6.74
CA ILE A 199 13.59 1.14 -6.20
C ILE A 199 13.43 1.82 -4.84
N GLN A 200 12.47 2.74 -4.70
CA GLN A 200 12.24 3.43 -3.43
C GLN A 200 11.78 2.47 -2.31
N LEU A 201 10.95 1.48 -2.63
CA LEU A 201 10.54 0.43 -1.67
C LEU A 201 11.76 -0.41 -1.24
N VAL A 202 12.61 -0.80 -2.20
CA VAL A 202 13.82 -1.56 -1.89
C VAL A 202 14.76 -0.77 -0.99
N LEU A 203 15.03 0.50 -1.32
CA LEU A 203 15.96 1.35 -0.58
C LEU A 203 15.47 1.71 0.83
N ASN A 204 14.19 2.04 0.99
CA ASN A 204 13.67 2.56 2.25
C ASN A 204 13.07 1.49 3.16
N THR A 205 12.75 0.31 2.64
CA THR A 205 12.07 -0.74 3.41
C THR A 205 12.84 -2.05 3.38
N VAL A 206 13.13 -2.59 2.20
CA VAL A 206 13.73 -3.94 2.08
C VAL A 206 15.18 -3.96 2.56
N LEU A 207 16.04 -3.04 2.09
CA LEU A 207 17.45 -3.02 2.46
C LEU A 207 17.67 -2.73 3.95
N PRO A 208 17.00 -1.75 4.59
CA PRO A 208 17.13 -1.54 6.03
C PRO A 208 16.71 -2.77 6.84
N PHE A 209 15.61 -3.41 6.46
CA PHE A 209 15.16 -4.65 7.10
C PHE A 209 16.16 -5.79 6.92
N MET A 210 16.64 -6.02 5.69
CA MET A 210 17.66 -7.04 5.40
C MET A 210 18.97 -6.79 6.14
N ALA A 211 19.42 -5.53 6.24
CA ALA A 211 20.62 -5.18 6.99
C ALA A 211 20.47 -5.46 8.48
N TYR A 212 19.32 -5.10 9.08
CA TYR A 212 19.00 -5.42 10.47
C TYR A 212 18.97 -6.94 10.71
N VAL A 213 18.24 -7.68 9.86
CA VAL A 213 18.19 -9.15 9.89
C VAL A 213 19.59 -9.76 9.77
N SER A 214 20.41 -9.25 8.86
CA SER A 214 21.78 -9.75 8.65
C SER A 214 22.68 -9.51 9.85
N LEU A 215 22.52 -8.37 10.55
CA LEU A 215 23.23 -8.09 11.79
C LEU A 215 22.83 -9.06 12.91
N LEU A 216 21.52 -9.27 13.09
CA LEU A 216 21.01 -10.24 14.06
C LEU A 216 21.51 -11.66 13.77
N LEU A 217 21.41 -12.10 12.51
CA LEU A 217 21.91 -13.40 12.07
C LEU A 217 23.42 -13.51 12.32
N GLY A 218 24.19 -12.46 11.97
CA GLY A 218 25.63 -12.41 12.21
C GLY A 218 26.00 -12.57 13.69
N PHE A 219 25.27 -11.92 14.60
CA PHE A 219 25.47 -12.09 16.05
C PHE A 219 25.18 -13.53 16.49
N VAL A 220 24.10 -14.11 16.01
CA VAL A 220 23.70 -15.47 16.39
C VAL A 220 24.69 -16.51 15.89
N THR A 221 25.16 -16.39 14.65
CA THR A 221 26.19 -17.25 14.09
C THR A 221 27.53 -17.05 14.80
N TYR A 222 27.90 -15.80 15.12
CA TYR A 222 29.13 -15.52 15.87
C TYR A 222 29.11 -16.10 17.29
N THR A 223 27.96 -16.04 17.97
CA THR A 223 27.82 -16.57 19.34
C THR A 223 27.74 -18.09 19.40
N GLY A 224 27.54 -18.78 18.28
CA GLY A 224 27.46 -20.24 18.24
C GLY A 224 26.20 -20.84 18.89
N VAL A 225 25.24 -19.99 19.28
CA VAL A 225 23.97 -20.42 19.91
C VAL A 225 23.18 -21.32 18.97
N ALA A 226 23.28 -21.05 17.66
CA ALA A 226 22.61 -21.77 16.60
C ALA A 226 23.15 -23.21 16.47
N GLU A 227 24.47 -23.36 16.44
CA GLU A 227 25.17 -24.63 16.37
C GLU A 227 24.94 -25.45 17.64
N GLN A 228 25.04 -24.83 18.81
CA GLN A 228 24.83 -25.51 20.09
C GLN A 228 23.40 -26.07 20.23
N LEU A 229 22.40 -25.29 19.80
CA LEU A 229 21.01 -25.76 19.78
C LEU A 229 20.83 -26.92 18.80
N GLY A 230 21.42 -26.82 17.60
CA GLY A 230 21.40 -27.88 16.61
C GLY A 230 22.02 -29.18 17.14
N GLU A 231 23.19 -29.09 17.77
CA GLU A 231 23.88 -30.25 18.38
C GLU A 231 23.10 -30.90 19.50
N TRP A 232 22.42 -30.11 20.32
CA TRP A 232 21.55 -30.62 21.38
C TRP A 232 20.32 -31.36 20.83
N LEU A 233 19.82 -30.94 19.67
CA LEU A 233 18.68 -31.56 19.00
C LEU A 233 19.04 -32.72 18.07
N ARG A 234 20.29 -32.83 17.60
CA ARG A 234 20.80 -33.98 16.80
C ARG A 234 20.38 -35.35 17.35
N PRO A 235 20.53 -35.68 18.66
CA PRO A 235 20.17 -37.02 19.15
C PRO A 235 18.68 -37.35 19.00
N LEU A 236 17.80 -36.33 18.98
CA LEU A 236 16.35 -36.50 18.81
C LEU A 236 15.97 -36.83 17.36
N SER A 237 16.81 -36.56 16.36
CA SER A 237 16.40 -36.71 14.96
C SER A 237 16.26 -38.16 14.49
N SER A 238 16.77 -39.12 15.26
CA SER A 238 16.82 -40.55 14.91
C SER A 238 15.54 -41.33 15.21
N ASN A 239 14.53 -40.72 15.85
CA ASN A 239 13.27 -41.36 16.22
C ASN A 239 12.08 -40.47 15.82
N PRO A 240 10.95 -41.03 15.33
CA PRO A 240 9.74 -40.27 15.00
C PRO A 240 9.25 -39.33 16.12
N LEU A 241 9.30 -39.75 17.39
CA LEU A 241 8.91 -38.88 18.51
C LEU A 241 9.88 -37.72 18.71
N GLY A 242 11.16 -37.94 18.45
CA GLY A 242 12.15 -36.87 18.52
C GLY A 242 12.02 -35.88 17.36
N LEU A 243 11.59 -36.31 16.17
CA LEU A 243 11.21 -35.39 15.09
C LEU A 243 10.01 -34.51 15.48
N VAL A 244 9.03 -35.05 16.19
CA VAL A 244 7.91 -34.25 16.72
C VAL A 244 8.41 -33.22 17.74
N ALA A 245 9.32 -33.63 18.64
CA ALA A 245 9.92 -32.71 19.61
C ALA A 245 10.74 -31.60 18.92
N ILE A 246 11.51 -31.93 17.89
CA ILE A 246 12.22 -30.94 17.06
C ILE A 246 11.21 -29.96 16.43
N GLY A 247 10.10 -30.46 15.88
CA GLY A 247 9.03 -29.63 15.32
C GLY A 247 8.43 -28.64 16.33
N VAL A 248 8.28 -29.05 17.60
CA VAL A 248 7.85 -28.14 18.68
C VAL A 248 8.91 -27.08 18.96
N VAL A 249 10.17 -27.50 19.11
CA VAL A 249 11.27 -26.59 19.45
C VAL A 249 11.46 -25.55 18.36
N VAL A 250 11.53 -25.98 17.10
CA VAL A 250 11.69 -25.08 15.95
C VAL A 250 10.51 -24.12 15.80
N ALA A 251 9.29 -24.52 16.18
CA ALA A 251 8.11 -23.65 16.11
C ALA A 251 7.96 -22.68 17.30
N LEU A 252 8.92 -22.62 18.23
CA LEU A 252 8.84 -21.71 19.37
C LEU A 252 8.87 -20.24 18.90
N PRO A 253 7.87 -19.41 19.25
CA PRO A 253 7.73 -18.04 18.76
C PRO A 253 8.94 -17.13 18.96
N PHE A 254 9.79 -17.41 19.96
CA PHE A 254 10.97 -16.62 20.27
C PHE A 254 12.21 -17.01 19.46
N LEU A 255 12.22 -18.18 18.81
CA LEU A 255 13.31 -18.57 17.90
C LEU A 255 13.21 -17.87 16.55
N SER A 256 12.02 -17.36 16.19
CA SER A 256 11.78 -16.64 14.94
C SER A 256 12.49 -15.27 14.90
N PRO A 257 12.33 -14.36 15.88
CA PRO A 257 13.04 -13.07 15.93
C PRO A 257 14.57 -13.19 15.90
N ILE A 258 15.07 -14.34 16.35
CA ILE A 258 16.46 -14.71 16.32
C ILE A 258 16.63 -15.57 15.07
N LEU A 259 16.70 -15.00 13.87
CA LEU A 259 16.68 -15.75 12.59
C LEU A 259 17.72 -16.88 12.46
N GLY A 260 18.74 -16.92 13.31
CA GLY A 260 19.84 -17.89 13.27
C GLY A 260 19.57 -19.29 13.84
N PRO A 261 19.02 -19.51 15.06
CA PRO A 261 19.03 -20.82 15.69
C PRO A 261 18.12 -21.80 14.98
N GLY A 262 16.93 -21.40 14.55
CA GLY A 262 16.08 -22.34 13.84
C GLY A 262 16.54 -22.65 12.41
N ALA A 263 17.16 -21.68 11.71
CA ALA A 263 17.81 -21.95 10.42
C ALA A 263 19.01 -22.90 10.58
N ALA A 264 19.79 -22.76 11.66
CA ALA A 264 20.88 -23.66 11.98
C ALA A 264 20.39 -25.05 12.40
N VAL A 265 19.32 -25.16 13.18
CA VAL A 265 18.69 -26.45 13.50
C VAL A 265 18.25 -27.14 12.21
N ALA A 266 17.60 -26.41 11.30
CA ALA A 266 17.19 -26.97 10.01
C ALA A 266 18.37 -27.43 9.17
N GLN A 267 19.43 -26.63 9.10
CA GLN A 267 20.66 -27.00 8.38
C GLN A 267 21.33 -28.24 9.00
N ILE A 268 21.49 -28.26 10.32
CA ILE A 268 22.21 -29.33 11.03
C ILE A 268 21.43 -30.64 10.98
N VAL A 269 20.14 -30.61 11.34
CA VAL A 269 19.29 -31.81 11.35
C VAL A 269 19.01 -32.27 9.92
N GLY A 270 18.77 -31.35 8.99
CA GLY A 270 18.53 -31.67 7.57
C GLY A 270 19.73 -32.37 6.92
N VAL A 271 20.95 -31.83 7.10
CA VAL A 271 22.17 -32.47 6.58
C VAL A 271 22.44 -33.82 7.25
N LEU A 272 22.27 -33.91 8.58
CA LEU A 272 22.46 -35.16 9.32
C LEU A 272 21.50 -36.26 8.82
N MET A 273 20.21 -35.95 8.72
CA MET A 273 19.19 -36.90 8.27
C MET A 273 19.37 -37.27 6.81
N GLY A 274 19.64 -36.29 5.93
CA GLY A 274 19.91 -36.55 4.51
C GLY A 274 21.11 -37.46 4.31
N THR A 275 22.19 -37.25 5.06
CA THR A 275 23.39 -38.10 5.02
C THR A 275 23.11 -39.52 5.52
N GLN A 276 22.37 -39.66 6.64
CA GLN A 276 22.02 -40.97 7.19
C GLN A 276 21.07 -41.76 6.28
N ILE A 277 20.15 -41.08 5.59
CA ILE A 277 19.28 -41.69 4.59
C ILE A 277 20.10 -42.10 3.36
N GLY A 278 20.95 -41.21 2.84
CA GLY A 278 21.80 -41.49 1.67
C GLY A 278 22.78 -42.65 1.89
N ASN A 279 23.28 -42.83 3.11
CA ASN A 279 24.15 -43.94 3.49
C ASN A 279 23.39 -45.24 3.80
N GLY A 280 22.05 -45.25 3.75
CA GLY A 280 21.22 -46.41 4.05
C GLY A 280 21.08 -46.76 5.55
N THR A 281 21.58 -45.91 6.45
CA THR A 281 21.44 -46.08 7.91
C THR A 281 20.00 -45.83 8.37
N LEU A 282 19.32 -44.87 7.74
CA LEU A 282 17.92 -44.55 8.00
C LEU A 282 17.05 -44.81 6.76
N PRO A 283 15.84 -45.35 6.92
CA PRO A 283 14.89 -45.51 5.82
C PRO A 283 14.48 -44.17 5.17
N VAL A 284 14.21 -44.16 3.87
CA VAL A 284 13.79 -42.97 3.10
C VAL A 284 12.49 -42.35 3.65
N GLN A 285 11.59 -43.16 4.21
CA GLN A 285 10.37 -42.71 4.90
C GLN A 285 10.59 -41.66 6.00
N TYR A 286 11.82 -41.50 6.52
CA TYR A 286 12.14 -40.42 7.47
C TYR A 286 12.29 -39.04 6.81
N ALA A 287 12.50 -38.95 5.50
CA ALA A 287 12.72 -37.69 4.81
C ALA A 287 11.56 -36.70 4.98
N LEU A 288 10.32 -37.17 4.76
CA LEU A 288 9.12 -36.33 4.84
C LEU A 288 8.86 -35.79 6.27
N PRO A 289 8.80 -36.61 7.34
CA PRO A 289 8.64 -36.09 8.70
C PRO A 289 9.83 -35.23 9.15
N THR A 290 11.05 -35.49 8.67
CA THR A 290 12.19 -34.62 8.93
C THR A 290 12.02 -33.23 8.31
N LEU A 291 11.56 -33.14 7.07
CA LEU A 291 11.29 -31.86 6.40
C LEU A 291 10.34 -30.99 7.25
N PHE A 292 9.21 -31.55 7.67
CA PHE A 292 8.25 -30.82 8.50
C PHE A 292 8.76 -30.53 9.92
N ALA A 293 9.67 -31.36 10.47
CA ALA A 293 10.24 -31.13 11.79
C ALA A 293 11.17 -29.91 11.81
N ILE A 294 11.87 -29.65 10.70
CA ILE A 294 12.81 -28.53 10.59
C ILE A 294 12.18 -27.25 10.03
N ASP A 295 10.99 -27.35 9.42
CA ASP A 295 10.34 -26.23 8.72
C ASP A 295 9.24 -25.53 9.54
N GLY A 296 9.06 -25.86 10.82
CA GLY A 296 7.98 -25.32 11.65
C GLY A 296 7.91 -23.78 11.72
N GLN A 297 9.06 -23.12 11.58
CA GLN A 297 9.20 -21.66 11.61
C GLN A 297 9.21 -20.98 10.23
N VAL A 298 9.19 -21.74 9.13
CA VAL A 298 9.33 -21.18 7.79
C VAL A 298 8.24 -20.13 7.53
N GLY A 299 8.68 -18.93 7.11
CA GLY A 299 7.80 -17.81 6.79
C GLY A 299 7.30 -17.00 7.98
N CYS A 300 7.61 -17.40 9.22
CA CYS A 300 7.14 -16.72 10.44
C CYS A 300 7.67 -15.29 10.56
N ASP A 301 8.94 -15.08 10.21
CA ASP A 301 9.62 -13.78 10.28
C ASP A 301 9.10 -12.78 9.24
N PHE A 302 8.45 -13.29 8.20
CA PHE A 302 7.85 -12.49 7.16
C PHE A 302 6.41 -12.09 7.48
N ILE A 303 5.80 -12.58 8.56
CA ILE A 303 4.43 -12.23 8.91
C ILE A 303 4.28 -10.73 9.20
N PRO A 304 5.12 -10.07 10.04
CA PRO A 304 5.01 -8.63 10.25
C PRO A 304 5.20 -7.83 8.97
N VAL A 305 6.16 -8.25 8.12
CA VAL A 305 6.47 -7.61 6.84
C VAL A 305 5.29 -7.78 5.87
N GLY A 306 4.74 -8.98 5.75
CA GLY A 306 3.61 -9.27 4.88
C GLY A 306 2.34 -8.53 5.30
N LEU A 307 2.06 -8.45 6.61
CA LEU A 307 0.96 -7.65 7.13
C LEU A 307 1.16 -6.16 6.90
N GLY A 308 2.39 -5.66 7.07
CA GLY A 308 2.74 -4.27 6.78
C GLY A 308 2.60 -3.92 5.29
N LEU A 309 3.08 -4.78 4.39
CA LEU A 309 2.92 -4.62 2.94
C LEU A 309 1.46 -4.72 2.49
N GLY A 310 0.65 -5.49 3.22
CA GLY A 310 -0.80 -5.62 3.01
C GLY A 310 -1.63 -4.45 3.55
N GLU A 311 -0.99 -3.38 4.04
CA GLU A 311 -1.65 -2.23 4.68
C GLU A 311 -2.58 -2.64 5.82
N ALA A 312 -2.22 -3.70 6.57
CA ALA A 312 -2.99 -4.16 7.71
C ALA A 312 -3.04 -3.07 8.79
N ARG A 313 -4.19 -2.97 9.47
CA ARG A 313 -4.34 -2.06 10.61
C ARG A 313 -3.32 -2.40 11.70
N PRO A 314 -2.79 -1.42 12.47
CA PRO A 314 -1.81 -1.68 13.52
C PRO A 314 -2.23 -2.80 14.49
N GLU A 315 -3.50 -2.82 14.89
CA GLU A 315 -4.06 -3.84 15.80
C GLU A 315 -4.02 -5.24 15.15
N THR A 316 -4.14 -5.31 13.83
CA THR A 316 -4.04 -6.57 13.06
C THR A 316 -2.60 -7.05 12.99
N VAL A 317 -1.61 -6.15 12.93
CA VAL A 317 -0.19 -6.53 12.98
C VAL A 317 0.18 -7.02 14.37
N GLU A 318 -0.26 -6.30 15.41
CA GLU A 318 0.00 -6.62 16.82
C GLU A 318 -0.61 -7.95 17.26
N VAL A 319 -1.82 -8.26 16.80
CA VAL A 319 -2.49 -9.54 17.15
C VAL A 319 -2.15 -10.64 16.15
N GLY A 320 -2.06 -10.32 14.86
CA GLY A 320 -1.87 -11.29 13.78
C GLY A 320 -0.50 -11.95 13.82
N THR A 321 0.55 -11.19 14.11
CA THR A 321 1.91 -11.74 14.23
C THR A 321 2.00 -12.84 15.29
N PRO A 322 1.70 -12.59 16.58
CA PRO A 322 1.74 -13.63 17.60
C PRO A 322 0.73 -14.76 17.33
N ALA A 323 -0.45 -14.46 16.79
CA ALA A 323 -1.44 -15.49 16.47
C ALA A 323 -0.90 -16.53 15.48
N VAL A 324 -0.18 -16.11 14.44
CA VAL A 324 0.46 -17.04 13.49
C VAL A 324 1.59 -17.83 14.16
N LEU A 325 2.43 -17.18 14.96
CA LEU A 325 3.53 -17.85 15.67
C LEU A 325 3.02 -18.92 16.65
N PHE A 326 1.97 -18.63 17.42
CA PHE A 326 1.35 -19.60 18.31
C PHE A 326 0.61 -20.71 17.57
N SER A 327 -0.01 -20.40 16.43
CA SER A 327 -0.59 -21.44 15.56
C SER A 327 0.47 -22.43 15.11
N ARG A 328 1.67 -21.94 14.73
CA ARG A 328 2.78 -22.80 14.31
C ARG A 328 3.25 -23.76 15.39
N LEU A 329 3.21 -23.37 16.66
CA LEU A 329 3.53 -24.25 17.79
C LEU A 329 2.65 -25.51 17.83
N ILE A 330 1.42 -25.42 17.34
CA ILE A 330 0.47 -26.55 17.27
C ILE A 330 0.58 -27.25 15.91
N THR A 331 0.58 -26.49 14.81
CA THR A 331 0.54 -27.08 13.46
C THR A 331 1.85 -27.76 13.07
N SER A 332 2.99 -27.32 13.61
CA SER A 332 4.31 -27.91 13.32
C SER A 332 4.40 -29.37 13.78
N PRO A 333 4.23 -29.71 15.08
CA PRO A 333 4.27 -31.10 15.52
C PRO A 333 3.17 -31.95 14.85
N LEU A 334 2.00 -31.38 14.61
CA LEU A 334 0.91 -32.06 13.90
C LEU A 334 1.33 -32.41 12.46
N ALA A 335 1.98 -31.48 11.75
CA ALA A 335 2.48 -31.71 10.41
C ALA A 335 3.54 -32.82 10.38
N VAL A 336 4.43 -32.90 11.38
CA VAL A 336 5.39 -34.02 11.50
C VAL A 336 4.67 -35.37 11.65
N VAL A 337 3.64 -35.43 12.49
CA VAL A 337 2.85 -36.67 12.68
C VAL A 337 2.15 -37.06 11.38
N ILE A 338 1.49 -36.11 10.72
CA ILE A 338 0.82 -36.35 9.44
C ILE A 338 1.82 -36.82 8.39
N ALA A 339 2.97 -36.16 8.30
CA ALA A 339 4.06 -36.51 7.39
C ALA A 339 4.62 -37.91 7.63
N TYR A 340 4.72 -38.33 8.89
CA TYR A 340 5.17 -39.68 9.24
C TYR A 340 4.19 -40.75 8.75
N PHE A 341 2.88 -40.54 8.89
CA PHE A 341 1.89 -41.49 8.35
C PHE A 341 1.79 -41.43 6.83
N ALA A 342 1.94 -40.24 6.24
CA ALA A 342 1.95 -40.06 4.79
C ALA A 342 3.20 -40.64 4.12
N SER A 343 4.27 -40.91 4.87
CA SER A 343 5.49 -41.51 4.33
C SER A 343 5.47 -43.04 4.29
N PHE A 344 4.39 -43.68 4.74
CA PHE A 344 4.23 -45.12 4.63
C PHE A 344 4.15 -45.54 3.15
N GLY A 345 5.12 -46.36 2.72
CA GLY A 345 5.22 -46.86 1.35
C GLY A 345 6.30 -46.19 0.48
N LEU A 346 7.10 -45.27 1.05
CA LEU A 346 8.32 -44.73 0.45
C LEU A 346 9.55 -45.63 0.63
#